data_AF-A0A2J7RCC6-F1
#
_entry.id   AF-A0A2J7RCC6-F1
#
_cell.length_a   1.000
_cell.length_b   1.000
_cell.length_c   1.000
_cell.angle_alpha   90.00
_cell.angle_beta   90.00
_cell.angle_gamma   90.00
#
_symmetry.space_group_name_H-M   'P 1'
#
loop_
_entity.id
_entity.type
_entity.pdbx_description
1 polymer ?
#
loop_
_entity_poly.entity_id
_entity_poly.type
_entity_poly.pdbx_seq_one_letter_code
_entity_poly.pdbx_strand_id
1 'polypeptide(L)'
;MGGSEDVKWLGSEVTVALIFGLIACLYTAYRYITGNNDYFTKRNVPYIKPTFFFGSVKSLVLRRTSLCDHVIAVYNQLDGHKIAGMFDFLRPSYVVRDPELIKYITVKDFDHFVDVPIIIPEDAEPILTKGLQSLKGQKWKDMRSTLSPAFTSSKMKILFTVVSETGQQLTTHLENCYRQQQATAKHESMSEPSDVLSLELKELFTKYTNDVIATAAFGIQCNTLENPDNEFYKMGKEFNNISLLRIIIFIAYSYIPKVMKMLGARLVPKKTADFFRTLVRETIKFREQEGIIRPDMIHLLMQVRQDNLWEDGSSSDVNLESQNTSTQDITRSTKISLDTDDIAAQALVFFSAGFEAVATLLSFSTLLLAVHQDIQNQAREEVDKVLAEHGGQVTYEAVQSIKYLDNILSETLRIYPPAPLISRKCVKEYQVPGSDLKIEKDSSVMVPIVGLHYDSNYFPNPETFNPDRFSEDNKHSIQPFTYMPFGSGPRHCIANRFALMETKTALVHLLSHFELHTTSKTQLPLRLVKGLKMAPEGDFWCGFKLRKPISNVTSSEHD
;
A
#
# COMPACT_ATOMS: atom_id res chain seq x y z
N MET A 1 14.07 50.82 57.53
CA MET A 1 15.08 50.14 56.68
C MET A 1 15.17 48.70 57.16
N GLY A 2 14.82 47.73 56.31
CA GLY A 2 14.82 46.30 56.65
C GLY A 2 13.72 45.60 55.86
N GLY A 3 14.06 45.06 54.68
CA GLY A 3 13.09 44.37 53.83
C GLY A 3 13.57 43.92 52.45
N SER A 4 14.87 43.96 52.12
CA SER A 4 15.36 43.61 50.78
C SER A 4 16.36 42.45 50.71
N GLU A 5 16.77 41.84 51.82
CA GLU A 5 17.74 40.73 51.81
C GLU A 5 17.09 39.33 51.75
N ASP A 6 15.90 39.16 52.33
CA ASP A 6 15.23 37.84 52.36
C ASP A 6 14.73 37.38 50.99
N VAL A 7 14.43 38.31 50.07
CA VAL A 7 13.91 37.98 48.72
C VAL A 7 14.98 37.36 47.81
N LYS A 8 16.27 37.63 48.06
CA LYS A 8 17.37 37.07 47.26
C LYS A 8 17.70 35.62 47.60
N TRP A 9 17.54 35.22 48.87
CA TRP A 9 17.79 33.85 49.31
C TRP A 9 16.68 32.87 48.89
N LEU A 10 15.42 33.29 48.93
CA LEU A 10 14.30 32.51 48.40
C LEU A 10 14.45 32.21 46.89
N GLY A 11 15.02 33.14 46.12
CA GLY A 11 15.27 32.94 44.69
C GLY A 11 16.35 31.89 44.39
N SER A 12 17.40 31.79 45.21
CA SER A 12 18.49 30.81 44.99
C SER A 12 18.06 29.40 45.36
N GLU A 13 17.31 29.20 46.45
CA GLU A 13 16.79 27.88 46.85
C GLU A 13 15.76 27.35 45.86
N VAL A 14 14.85 28.21 45.39
CA VAL A 14 13.87 27.83 44.34
C VAL A 14 14.59 27.47 43.05
N THR A 15 15.63 28.22 42.66
CA THR A 15 16.43 27.92 41.46
C THR A 15 17.15 26.57 41.59
N VAL A 16 17.75 26.30 42.76
CA VAL A 16 18.41 25.00 43.05
C VAL A 16 17.40 23.86 43.03
N ALA A 17 16.22 24.03 43.64
CA ALA A 17 15.15 23.04 43.60
C ALA A 17 14.64 22.76 42.18
N LEU A 18 14.49 23.79 41.34
CA LEU A 18 14.12 23.64 39.94
C LEU A 18 15.19 22.90 39.13
N ILE A 19 16.48 23.15 39.39
CA ILE A 19 17.60 22.44 38.75
C ILE A 19 17.59 20.96 39.16
N PHE A 20 17.49 20.65 40.45
CA PHE A 20 17.42 19.25 40.92
C PHE A 20 16.18 18.54 40.38
N GLY A 21 15.04 19.22 40.33
CA GLY A 21 13.82 18.72 39.70
C GLY A 21 14.03 18.40 38.21
N LEU A 22 14.67 19.30 37.46
CA LEU A 22 15.00 19.07 36.06
C LEU A 22 15.95 17.88 35.86
N ILE A 23 17.01 17.78 36.68
CA ILE A 23 17.95 16.65 36.63
C ILE A 23 17.25 15.33 36.94
N ALA A 24 16.40 15.28 37.97
CA ALA A 24 15.62 14.09 38.30
C ALA A 24 14.67 13.70 37.17
N CYS A 25 13.99 14.66 36.55
CA CYS A 25 13.16 14.45 35.37
C CYS A 25 13.96 13.91 34.18
N LEU A 26 15.12 14.50 33.87
CA LEU A 26 16.00 14.05 32.78
C LEU A 26 16.55 12.64 33.03
N TYR A 27 16.96 12.33 34.27
CA TYR A 27 17.41 10.99 34.64
C TYR A 27 16.28 9.97 34.53
N THR A 28 15.08 10.30 34.99
CA THR A 28 13.90 9.43 34.87
C THR A 28 13.55 9.19 33.40
N ALA A 29 13.57 10.23 32.57
CA ALA A 29 13.36 10.12 31.13
C ALA A 29 14.45 9.27 30.46
N TYR A 30 15.72 9.46 30.83
CA TYR A 30 16.84 8.66 30.34
C TYR A 30 16.67 7.18 30.70
N ARG A 31 16.32 6.86 31.95
CA ARG A 31 16.07 5.49 32.41
C ARG A 31 14.84 4.87 31.75
N TYR A 32 13.79 5.65 31.50
CA TYR A 32 12.62 5.20 30.76
C TYR A 32 12.98 4.85 29.30
N ILE A 33 13.72 5.72 28.61
CA ILE A 33 14.12 5.52 27.20
C ILE A 33 15.11 4.35 27.05
N THR A 34 16.08 4.23 27.97
CA THR A 34 17.16 3.23 27.86
C THR A 34 16.88 1.94 28.61
N GLY A 35 15.81 1.89 29.40
CA GLY A 35 15.52 0.79 30.34
C GLY A 35 15.32 -0.58 29.67
N ASN A 36 14.99 -0.58 28.37
CA ASN A 36 14.74 -1.81 27.61
C ASN A 36 15.85 -2.13 26.58
N ASN A 37 16.97 -1.39 26.57
CA ASN A 37 18.03 -1.56 25.56
C ASN A 37 18.81 -2.89 25.69
N ASP A 38 18.67 -3.59 26.82
CA ASP A 38 19.27 -4.89 27.08
C ASP A 38 18.32 -6.07 26.80
N TYR A 39 17.14 -5.81 26.23
CA TYR A 39 16.10 -6.82 25.95
C TYR A 39 16.63 -8.05 25.19
N PHE A 40 17.36 -7.83 24.09
CA PHE A 40 17.90 -8.92 23.28
C PHE A 40 19.17 -9.54 23.88
N THR A 41 19.99 -8.75 24.57
CA THR A 41 21.17 -9.26 25.31
C THR A 41 20.76 -10.29 26.35
N LYS A 42 19.71 -10.01 27.13
CA LYS A 42 19.16 -10.94 28.14
C LYS A 42 18.65 -12.25 27.55
N ARG A 43 18.37 -12.27 26.24
CA ARG A 43 17.80 -13.42 25.52
C ARG A 43 18.80 -14.08 24.57
N ASN A 44 20.07 -13.66 24.59
CA ASN A 44 21.12 -14.14 23.67
C ASN A 44 20.72 -14.05 22.18
N VAL A 45 19.99 -13.00 21.80
CA VAL A 45 19.59 -12.75 20.41
C VAL A 45 20.50 -11.69 19.80
N PRO A 46 21.13 -11.93 18.63
CA PRO A 46 21.91 -10.90 17.93
C PRO A 46 20.99 -9.74 17.55
N TYR A 47 21.44 -8.49 17.67
CA TYR A 47 20.57 -7.35 17.43
C TYR A 47 21.34 -6.08 17.03
N ILE A 48 20.64 -5.17 16.35
CA ILE A 48 21.16 -3.84 16.03
C ILE A 48 21.08 -2.98 17.31
N LYS A 49 22.22 -2.49 17.78
CA LYS A 49 22.29 -1.65 18.99
C LYS A 49 21.43 -0.39 18.81
N PRO A 50 20.51 -0.08 19.74
CA PRO A 50 19.65 1.08 19.63
C PRO A 50 20.44 2.36 19.80
N THR A 51 20.16 3.36 18.95
CA THR A 51 20.61 4.72 19.17
C THR A 51 19.71 5.41 20.19
N PHE A 52 20.28 6.33 20.97
CA PHE A 52 19.51 7.07 21.98
C PHE A 52 18.30 7.76 21.35
N PHE A 53 17.15 7.66 22.03
CA PHE A 53 15.83 8.10 21.57
C PHE A 53 15.28 7.26 20.40
N PHE A 54 15.98 7.17 19.27
CA PHE A 54 15.40 6.66 18.01
C PHE A 54 15.42 5.13 17.83
N GLY A 55 16.07 4.37 18.70
CA GLY A 55 16.28 2.94 18.47
C GLY A 55 17.09 2.72 17.18
N SER A 56 16.60 1.84 16.30
CA SER A 56 17.22 1.50 15.01
C SER A 56 16.76 2.40 13.85
N VAL A 57 15.72 3.23 14.03
CA VAL A 57 15.09 4.00 12.93
C VAL A 57 15.58 5.45 12.78
N LYS A 58 16.71 5.82 13.41
CA LYS A 58 17.26 7.19 13.41
C LYS A 58 17.42 7.78 12.01
N SER A 59 18.05 7.04 11.11
CA SER A 59 18.33 7.52 9.75
C SER A 59 17.06 7.77 8.95
N LEU A 60 16.02 6.96 9.17
CA LEU A 60 14.73 7.11 8.52
C LEU A 60 13.98 8.35 9.04
N VAL A 61 13.91 8.52 10.37
CA VAL A 61 13.25 9.67 11.01
C VAL A 61 13.92 10.99 10.65
N LEU A 62 15.25 11.02 10.60
CA LEU A 62 16.02 12.19 10.18
C LEU A 62 16.06 12.39 8.65
N ARG A 63 15.26 11.63 7.88
CA ARG A 63 15.19 11.67 6.41
C ARG A 63 16.58 11.64 5.76
N ARG A 64 17.47 10.78 6.26
CA ARG A 64 18.82 10.55 5.70
C ARG A 64 18.84 9.43 4.66
N THR A 65 17.85 8.54 4.71
CA THR A 65 17.70 7.36 3.86
C THR A 65 16.24 7.21 3.44
N SER A 66 15.97 6.51 2.34
CA SER A 66 14.61 6.03 2.01
C SER A 66 14.21 4.86 2.92
N LEU A 67 12.92 4.54 2.97
CA LEU A 67 12.41 3.37 3.69
C LEU A 67 12.99 2.07 3.12
N CYS A 68 13.08 1.93 1.79
CA CYS A 68 13.67 0.74 1.17
C CYS A 68 15.13 0.55 1.57
N ASP A 69 15.95 1.60 1.36
CA ASP A 69 17.37 1.54 1.68
C ASP A 69 17.59 1.27 3.18
N HIS A 70 16.71 1.79 4.04
CA HIS A 70 16.76 1.49 5.47
C HIS A 70 16.51 0.01 5.76
N VAL A 71 15.47 -0.59 5.14
CA VAL A 71 15.15 -2.01 5.33
C VAL A 71 16.24 -2.91 4.75
N ILE A 72 16.80 -2.57 3.59
CA ILE A 72 17.96 -3.26 3.00
C ILE A 72 19.16 -3.17 3.95
N ALA A 73 19.45 -1.99 4.50
CA ALA A 73 20.55 -1.81 5.44
C ALA A 73 20.35 -2.62 6.74
N VAL A 74 19.12 -2.68 7.28
CA VAL A 74 18.80 -3.51 8.44
C VAL A 74 18.98 -4.99 8.12
N TYR A 75 18.50 -5.44 6.95
CA TYR A 75 18.67 -6.83 6.50
C TYR A 75 20.15 -7.21 6.39
N ASN A 76 20.97 -6.37 5.76
CA ASN A 76 22.39 -6.61 5.53
C ASN A 76 23.22 -6.54 6.82
N GLN A 77 22.89 -5.66 7.77
CA GLN A 77 23.57 -5.61 9.06
C GLN A 77 23.37 -6.87 9.91
N LEU A 78 22.30 -7.62 9.62
CA LEU A 78 21.92 -8.84 10.32
C LEU A 78 22.33 -10.09 9.54
N ASP A 79 23.30 -9.94 8.62
CA ASP A 79 23.77 -11.05 7.80
C ASP A 79 24.31 -12.23 8.62
N GLY A 80 24.14 -13.46 8.10
CA GLY A 80 24.46 -14.69 8.82
C GLY A 80 23.48 -15.09 9.94
N HIS A 81 22.51 -14.23 10.31
CA HIS A 81 21.50 -14.55 11.32
C HIS A 81 20.12 -14.80 10.71
N LYS A 82 19.50 -15.93 11.07
CA LYS A 82 18.13 -16.31 10.65
C LYS A 82 17.05 -15.41 11.26
N ILE A 83 17.26 -15.07 12.53
CA ILE A 83 16.42 -14.14 13.30
C ILE A 83 17.34 -13.29 14.18
N ALA A 84 17.01 -12.02 14.29
CA ALA A 84 17.75 -11.05 15.10
C ALA A 84 16.79 -10.01 15.69
N GLY A 85 17.31 -9.09 16.49
CA GLY A 85 16.57 -8.01 17.11
C GLY A 85 16.86 -6.63 16.51
N MET A 86 15.89 -5.75 16.60
CA MET A 86 16.07 -4.30 16.42
C MET A 86 15.11 -3.54 17.35
N PHE A 87 15.27 -2.23 17.43
CA PHE A 87 14.39 -1.38 18.25
C PHE A 87 13.62 -0.37 17.38
N ASP A 88 12.31 -0.52 17.31
CA ASP A 88 11.41 0.49 16.75
C ASP A 88 11.11 1.53 17.83
N PHE A 89 11.88 2.61 17.83
CA PHE A 89 11.95 3.57 18.95
C PHE A 89 12.29 2.85 20.26
N LEU A 90 11.34 2.72 21.19
CA LEU A 90 11.49 2.03 22.47
C LEU A 90 11.09 0.54 22.43
N ARG A 91 10.45 0.09 21.33
CA ARG A 91 9.85 -1.24 21.26
C ARG A 91 10.83 -2.23 20.63
N PRO A 92 11.11 -3.37 21.27
CA PRO A 92 11.89 -4.43 20.67
C PRO A 92 11.06 -5.09 19.56
N SER A 93 11.72 -5.39 18.45
CA SER A 93 11.13 -5.99 17.25
C SER A 93 12.08 -7.06 16.72
N TYR A 94 11.58 -8.28 16.53
CA TYR A 94 12.38 -9.36 15.92
C TYR A 94 12.39 -9.18 14.40
N VAL A 95 13.55 -9.29 13.77
CA VAL A 95 13.72 -9.27 12.32
C VAL A 95 13.95 -10.70 11.84
N VAL A 96 13.09 -11.20 10.96
CA VAL A 96 13.15 -12.57 10.45
C VAL A 96 13.64 -12.57 9.02
N ARG A 97 14.77 -13.23 8.76
CA ARG A 97 15.42 -13.31 7.43
C ARG A 97 15.29 -14.69 6.78
N ASP A 98 15.17 -15.75 7.57
CA ASP A 98 15.11 -17.13 7.07
C ASP A 98 13.75 -17.45 6.41
N PRO A 99 13.72 -17.88 5.14
CA PRO A 99 12.47 -18.14 4.41
C PRO A 99 11.58 -19.23 5.04
N GLU A 100 12.17 -20.26 5.65
CA GLU A 100 11.38 -21.29 6.33
C GLU A 100 10.76 -20.73 7.61
N LEU A 101 11.48 -19.91 8.38
CA LEU A 101 10.91 -19.24 9.55
C LEU A 101 9.81 -18.24 9.16
N ILE A 102 9.97 -17.53 8.04
CA ILE A 102 8.91 -16.67 7.47
C ILE A 102 7.66 -17.50 7.17
N LYS A 103 7.81 -18.67 6.54
CA LYS A 103 6.70 -19.60 6.28
C LYS A 103 6.02 -20.08 7.55
N TYR A 104 6.78 -20.39 8.60
CA TYR A 104 6.18 -20.74 9.88
C TYR A 104 5.33 -19.60 10.44
N ILE A 105 5.90 -18.39 10.51
CA ILE A 105 5.24 -17.21 11.10
C ILE A 105 4.03 -16.74 10.29
N THR A 106 4.13 -16.77 8.96
CA THR A 106 3.10 -16.22 8.08
C THR A 106 2.04 -17.24 7.70
N VAL A 107 2.34 -18.55 7.71
CA VAL A 107 1.45 -19.61 7.22
C VAL A 107 1.22 -20.70 8.27
N LYS A 108 2.24 -21.50 8.61
CA LYS A 108 2.04 -22.74 9.38
C LYS A 108 1.52 -22.48 10.80
N ASP A 109 2.13 -21.53 11.50
CA ASP A 109 1.85 -21.21 12.90
C ASP A 109 1.13 -19.86 13.04
N PHE A 110 0.37 -19.49 12.02
CA PHE A 110 -0.27 -18.19 11.89
C PHE A 110 -1.14 -17.80 13.09
N ASP A 111 -1.71 -18.76 13.83
CA ASP A 111 -2.50 -18.48 15.04
C ASP A 111 -1.70 -17.86 16.19
N HIS A 112 -0.36 -17.88 16.15
CA HIS A 112 0.51 -17.11 17.05
C HIS A 112 0.74 -15.68 16.56
N PHE A 113 0.43 -15.37 15.30
CA PHE A 113 0.83 -14.13 14.61
C PHE A 113 -0.33 -13.45 13.85
N VAL A 114 -1.57 -13.66 14.29
CA VAL A 114 -2.78 -13.15 13.61
C VAL A 114 -2.82 -11.63 13.49
N ASP A 115 -2.25 -10.94 14.48
CA ASP A 115 -2.36 -9.49 14.64
C ASP A 115 -1.17 -8.75 14.01
N VAL A 116 -1.36 -7.45 13.77
CA VAL A 116 -0.28 -6.51 13.43
C VAL A 116 0.02 -5.60 14.62
N PRO A 117 1.27 -5.16 14.82
CA PRO A 117 1.60 -4.24 15.90
C PRO A 117 0.99 -2.85 15.61
N ILE A 118 0.16 -2.34 16.52
CA ILE A 118 -0.46 -1.01 16.43
C ILE A 118 -0.03 -0.18 17.63
N ILE A 119 0.43 1.04 17.35
CA ILE A 119 0.88 2.00 18.38
C ILE A 119 -0.30 2.82 18.92
N ILE A 120 -1.28 3.11 18.08
CA ILE A 120 -2.40 4.02 18.37
C ILE A 120 -3.53 3.26 19.09
N PRO A 121 -4.07 3.80 20.19
CA PRO A 121 -5.25 3.24 20.85
C PRO A 121 -6.49 3.21 19.92
N GLU A 122 -7.31 2.16 20.02
CA GLU A 122 -8.52 1.96 19.19
C GLU A 122 -9.49 3.14 19.28
N ASP A 123 -9.69 3.68 20.47
CA ASP A 123 -10.63 4.77 20.71
C ASP A 123 -10.07 6.16 20.37
N ALA A 124 -8.75 6.29 20.17
CA ALA A 124 -8.14 7.53 19.70
C ALA A 124 -8.40 7.75 18.20
N GLU A 125 -8.34 6.68 17.40
CA GLU A 125 -8.58 6.72 15.96
C GLU A 125 -9.44 5.55 15.45
N PRO A 126 -10.75 5.57 15.69
CA PRO A 126 -11.65 4.47 15.31
C PRO A 126 -11.62 4.14 13.82
N ILE A 127 -11.58 5.16 12.95
CA ILE A 127 -11.64 4.96 11.49
C ILE A 127 -10.42 4.21 10.94
N LEU A 128 -9.23 4.40 11.54
CA LEU A 128 -8.03 3.66 11.15
C LEU A 128 -7.99 2.27 11.79
N THR A 129 -8.42 2.16 13.03
CA THR A 129 -8.25 0.95 13.84
C THR A 129 -9.33 -0.10 13.57
N LYS A 130 -10.50 0.31 13.09
CA LYS A 130 -11.57 -0.57 12.57
C LYS A 130 -11.33 -1.06 11.14
N GLY A 131 -10.39 -0.49 10.40
CA GLY A 131 -10.06 -0.91 9.04
C GLY A 131 -9.44 -2.32 9.00
N LEU A 132 -9.71 -3.11 7.94
CA LEU A 132 -9.27 -4.50 7.79
C LEU A 132 -7.78 -4.72 8.12
N GLN A 133 -6.91 -3.80 7.72
CA GLN A 133 -5.48 -3.86 8.00
C GLN A 133 -5.14 -3.85 9.50
N SER A 134 -5.96 -3.20 10.32
CA SER A 134 -5.74 -2.93 11.74
C SER A 134 -6.54 -3.84 12.68
N LEU A 135 -7.62 -4.46 12.18
CA LEU A 135 -8.43 -5.38 12.97
C LEU A 135 -7.59 -6.53 13.55
N LYS A 136 -8.05 -7.09 14.66
CA LYS A 136 -7.34 -8.10 15.45
C LYS A 136 -8.18 -9.36 15.64
N GLY A 137 -7.50 -10.49 15.82
CA GLY A 137 -8.10 -11.77 16.17
C GLY A 137 -9.31 -12.14 15.32
N GLN A 138 -10.41 -12.51 15.97
CA GLN A 138 -11.62 -12.98 15.30
C GLN A 138 -12.29 -11.89 14.45
N LYS A 139 -12.33 -10.63 14.92
CA LYS A 139 -12.88 -9.50 14.14
C LYS A 139 -12.20 -9.35 12.78
N TRP A 140 -10.88 -9.56 12.73
CA TRP A 140 -10.14 -9.56 11.48
C TRP A 140 -10.50 -10.76 10.59
N LYS A 141 -10.54 -11.98 11.17
CA LYS A 141 -10.89 -13.21 10.44
C LYS A 141 -12.27 -13.08 9.78
N ASP A 142 -13.26 -12.63 10.54
CA ASP A 142 -14.63 -12.47 10.04
C ASP A 142 -14.70 -11.38 8.95
N MET A 143 -14.15 -10.17 9.19
CA MET A 143 -14.16 -9.09 8.20
C MET A 143 -13.41 -9.46 6.91
N ARG A 144 -12.28 -10.18 7.03
CA ARG A 144 -11.53 -10.69 5.88
C ARG A 144 -12.38 -11.67 5.07
N SER A 145 -13.10 -12.56 5.74
CA SER A 145 -14.00 -13.52 5.09
C SER A 145 -15.14 -12.81 4.36
N THR A 146 -15.76 -11.80 4.98
CA THR A 146 -16.82 -10.99 4.38
C THR A 146 -16.40 -10.29 3.09
N LEU A 147 -15.17 -9.75 3.05
CA LEU A 147 -14.70 -8.95 1.92
C LEU A 147 -14.07 -9.77 0.79
N SER A 148 -13.60 -10.99 1.08
CA SER A 148 -12.91 -11.84 0.09
C SER A 148 -13.75 -12.16 -1.16
N PRO A 149 -15.08 -12.39 -1.08
CA PRO A 149 -15.95 -12.58 -2.24
C PRO A 149 -15.91 -11.45 -3.28
N ALA A 150 -15.55 -10.22 -2.89
CA ALA A 150 -15.41 -9.08 -3.80
C ALA A 150 -14.33 -9.29 -4.88
N PHE A 151 -13.36 -10.17 -4.62
CA PHE A 151 -12.19 -10.42 -5.46
C PHE A 151 -12.21 -11.79 -6.17
N THR A 152 -13.39 -12.39 -6.28
CA THR A 152 -13.61 -13.63 -7.04
C THR A 152 -13.47 -13.41 -8.55
N SER A 153 -13.18 -14.45 -9.32
CA SER A 153 -12.94 -14.32 -10.77
C SER A 153 -14.12 -13.70 -11.52
N SER A 154 -15.37 -14.01 -11.14
CA SER A 154 -16.57 -13.41 -11.74
C SER A 154 -16.69 -11.91 -11.43
N LYS A 155 -16.40 -11.50 -10.19
CA LYS A 155 -16.38 -10.08 -9.80
C LYS A 155 -15.22 -9.32 -10.44
N MET A 156 -14.06 -9.94 -10.61
CA MET A 156 -12.94 -9.35 -11.35
C MET A 156 -13.30 -9.04 -12.80
N LYS A 157 -14.05 -9.92 -13.49
CA LYS A 157 -14.55 -9.62 -14.85
C LYS A 157 -15.51 -8.43 -14.89
N ILE A 158 -16.36 -8.27 -13.88
CA ILE A 158 -17.25 -7.09 -13.78
C ILE A 158 -16.42 -5.83 -13.52
N LEU A 159 -15.48 -5.90 -12.58
CA LEU A 159 -14.62 -4.77 -12.25
C LEU A 159 -13.66 -4.40 -13.39
N PHE A 160 -13.33 -5.34 -14.27
CA PHE A 160 -12.55 -5.07 -15.47
C PHE A 160 -13.22 -4.07 -16.41
N THR A 161 -14.55 -4.05 -16.53
CA THR A 161 -15.21 -3.08 -17.42
C THR A 161 -14.92 -1.65 -16.97
N VAL A 162 -14.99 -1.40 -15.67
CA VAL A 162 -14.64 -0.11 -15.06
C VAL A 162 -13.17 0.23 -15.34
N VAL A 163 -12.26 -0.71 -15.09
CA VAL A 163 -10.82 -0.51 -15.30
C VAL A 163 -10.50 -0.21 -16.77
N SER A 164 -11.12 -0.92 -17.70
CA SER A 164 -10.91 -0.75 -19.14
C SER A 164 -11.49 0.58 -19.63
N GLU A 165 -12.70 0.95 -19.20
CA GLU A 165 -13.30 2.26 -19.50
C GLU A 165 -12.41 3.40 -19.01
N THR A 166 -11.92 3.34 -17.77
CA THR A 166 -10.99 4.35 -17.24
C THR A 166 -9.63 4.30 -17.96
N GLY A 167 -9.18 3.12 -18.41
CA GLY A 167 -7.96 2.95 -19.21
C GLY A 167 -8.06 3.65 -20.58
N GLN A 168 -9.23 3.58 -21.22
CA GLN A 168 -9.51 4.30 -22.45
C GLN A 168 -9.61 5.82 -22.22
N GLN A 169 -10.21 6.25 -21.10
CA GLN A 169 -10.24 7.66 -20.72
C GLN A 169 -8.82 8.21 -20.49
N LEU A 170 -7.93 7.42 -19.88
CA LEU A 170 -6.53 7.77 -19.70
C LEU A 170 -5.83 8.04 -21.04
N THR A 171 -5.90 7.12 -22.01
CA THR A 171 -5.25 7.32 -23.32
C THR A 171 -5.87 8.49 -24.09
N THR A 172 -7.20 8.62 -24.06
CA THR A 172 -7.91 9.75 -24.68
C THR A 172 -7.46 11.10 -24.10
N HIS A 173 -7.33 11.19 -22.78
CA HIS A 173 -6.82 12.38 -22.10
C HIS A 173 -5.39 12.70 -22.55
N LEU A 174 -4.51 11.69 -22.59
CA LEU A 174 -3.12 11.85 -23.03
C LEU A 174 -3.01 12.29 -24.50
N GLU A 175 -3.85 11.74 -25.39
CA GLU A 175 -3.93 12.17 -26.78
C GLU A 175 -4.36 13.63 -26.90
N ASN A 176 -5.37 14.05 -26.13
CA ASN A 176 -5.82 15.43 -26.11
C ASN A 176 -4.72 16.37 -25.62
N CYS A 177 -4.01 16.01 -24.54
CA CYS A 177 -2.86 16.77 -24.06
C CYS A 177 -1.74 16.86 -25.10
N TYR A 178 -1.44 15.76 -25.80
CA TYR A 178 -0.45 15.75 -26.88
C TYR A 178 -0.87 16.68 -28.03
N ARG A 179 -2.12 16.59 -28.50
CA ARG A 179 -2.66 17.47 -29.56
C ARG A 179 -2.65 18.94 -29.15
N GLN A 180 -2.98 19.24 -27.89
CA GLN A 180 -2.94 20.59 -27.35
C GLN A 180 -1.49 21.14 -27.31
N GLN A 181 -0.52 20.37 -26.84
CA GLN A 181 0.90 20.74 -26.88
C GLN A 181 1.35 21.07 -28.32
N GLN A 182 0.98 20.22 -29.28
CA GLN A 182 1.29 20.43 -30.69
C GLN A 182 0.64 21.70 -31.26
N ALA A 183 -0.59 22.02 -30.85
CA ALA A 183 -1.29 23.22 -31.29
C ALA A 183 -0.67 24.51 -30.71
N THR A 184 -0.34 24.53 -29.41
CA THR A 184 0.29 25.69 -28.75
C THR A 184 1.66 26.00 -29.34
N ALA A 185 2.49 24.98 -29.59
CA ALA A 185 3.82 25.16 -30.17
C ALA A 185 3.77 25.73 -31.61
N LYS A 186 2.74 25.38 -32.40
CA LYS A 186 2.51 25.97 -33.74
C LYS A 186 2.14 27.46 -33.67
N HIS A 187 1.43 27.88 -32.62
CA HIS A 187 1.02 29.28 -32.44
C HIS A 187 2.15 30.19 -31.94
N GLU A 188 3.11 29.67 -31.16
CA GLU A 188 4.14 30.46 -30.50
C GLU A 188 5.45 30.63 -31.31
N SER A 189 5.56 30.00 -32.49
CA SER A 189 6.66 30.23 -33.47
C SER A 189 8.10 30.17 -32.94
N MET A 190 8.37 29.33 -31.95
CA MET A 190 9.72 29.01 -31.50
C MET A 190 9.90 27.49 -31.45
N SER A 191 10.69 26.96 -32.38
CA SER A 191 11.09 25.55 -32.55
C SER A 191 10.01 24.53 -32.95
N GLU A 192 10.44 23.44 -33.60
CA GLU A 192 9.55 22.31 -33.89
C GLU A 192 8.98 21.79 -32.56
N PRO A 193 7.65 21.53 -32.47
CA PRO A 193 7.04 21.02 -31.25
C PRO A 193 7.72 19.72 -30.82
N SER A 194 8.05 19.59 -29.53
CA SER A 194 8.50 18.30 -28.99
C SER A 194 7.48 17.22 -29.35
N ASP A 195 7.93 16.18 -30.04
CA ASP A 195 7.13 14.98 -30.37
C ASP A 195 6.88 14.09 -29.13
N VAL A 196 7.32 14.55 -27.96
CA VAL A 196 7.17 13.87 -26.68
C VAL A 196 6.41 14.78 -25.72
N LEU A 197 5.32 14.27 -25.16
CA LEU A 197 4.56 14.86 -24.07
C LEU A 197 5.20 14.46 -22.74
N SER A 198 5.81 15.40 -22.01
CA SER A 198 6.45 15.10 -20.72
C SER A 198 5.48 15.35 -19.56
N LEU A 199 5.19 14.30 -18.77
CA LEU A 199 4.26 14.32 -17.65
C LEU A 199 4.88 13.79 -16.36
N GLU A 200 4.34 14.25 -15.23
CA GLU A 200 4.64 13.68 -13.91
C GLU A 200 3.69 12.49 -13.65
N LEU A 201 4.26 11.29 -13.59
CA LEU A 201 3.49 10.04 -13.56
C LEU A 201 2.70 9.88 -12.27
N LYS A 202 3.16 10.38 -11.13
CA LYS A 202 2.44 10.18 -9.86
C LYS A 202 1.15 10.99 -9.84
N GLU A 203 1.17 12.23 -10.34
CA GLU A 203 -0.01 13.05 -10.52
C GLU A 203 -0.98 12.38 -11.50
N LEU A 204 -0.50 11.96 -12.67
CA LEU A 204 -1.33 11.28 -13.67
C LEU A 204 -1.99 10.02 -13.11
N PHE A 205 -1.19 9.11 -12.54
CA PHE A 205 -1.70 7.82 -12.11
C PHE A 205 -2.51 7.90 -10.82
N THR A 206 -2.28 8.88 -9.94
CA THR A 206 -3.20 9.08 -8.81
C THR A 206 -4.58 9.58 -9.26
N LYS A 207 -4.68 10.36 -10.34
CA LYS A 207 -5.99 10.73 -10.92
C LYS A 207 -6.69 9.50 -11.52
N TYR A 208 -5.94 8.68 -12.26
CA TYR A 208 -6.43 7.42 -12.84
C TYR A 208 -6.93 6.43 -11.76
N THR A 209 -6.09 6.09 -10.78
CA THR A 209 -6.45 5.10 -9.75
C THR A 209 -7.57 5.61 -8.84
N ASN A 210 -7.71 6.93 -8.67
CA ASN A 210 -8.86 7.53 -7.99
C ASN A 210 -10.18 7.19 -8.69
N ASP A 211 -10.24 7.39 -10.01
CA ASP A 211 -11.45 7.16 -10.79
C ASP A 211 -11.81 5.67 -10.81
N VAL A 212 -10.81 4.80 -10.95
CA VAL A 212 -10.98 3.35 -10.86
C VAL A 212 -11.56 2.96 -9.50
N ILE A 213 -10.93 3.35 -8.39
CA ILE A 213 -11.39 2.93 -7.06
C ILE A 213 -12.72 3.58 -6.65
N ALA A 214 -12.96 4.84 -7.03
CA ALA A 214 -14.23 5.52 -6.81
C ALA A 214 -15.38 4.76 -7.48
N THR A 215 -15.18 4.34 -8.72
CA THR A 215 -16.21 3.62 -9.49
C THR A 215 -16.35 2.16 -9.05
N ALA A 216 -15.23 1.48 -8.79
CA ALA A 216 -15.19 0.07 -8.43
C ALA A 216 -15.69 -0.19 -7.00
N ALA A 217 -15.29 0.62 -6.02
CA ALA A 217 -15.59 0.37 -4.61
C ALA A 217 -16.79 1.17 -4.08
N PHE A 218 -17.01 2.40 -4.59
CA PHE A 218 -18.06 3.30 -4.10
C PHE A 218 -19.21 3.49 -5.09
N GLY A 219 -18.96 3.18 -6.35
CA GLY A 219 -19.88 3.42 -7.44
C GLY A 219 -20.04 4.87 -7.85
N ILE A 220 -19.01 5.69 -7.63
CA ILE A 220 -18.99 7.13 -7.90
C ILE A 220 -18.11 7.39 -9.12
N GLN A 221 -18.63 8.17 -10.07
CA GLN A 221 -17.83 8.69 -11.19
C GLN A 221 -17.28 10.07 -10.82
N CYS A 222 -15.96 10.19 -10.71
CA CYS A 222 -15.30 11.46 -10.36
C CYS A 222 -14.77 12.20 -11.60
N ASN A 223 -14.40 11.48 -12.67
CA ASN A 223 -13.75 12.01 -13.87
C ASN A 223 -12.58 12.94 -13.53
N THR A 224 -11.68 12.48 -12.66
CA THR A 224 -10.61 13.25 -12.02
C THR A 224 -9.55 13.71 -13.01
N LEU A 225 -9.35 12.98 -14.12
CA LEU A 225 -8.46 13.40 -15.21
C LEU A 225 -8.89 14.75 -15.81
N GLU A 226 -10.21 14.98 -15.95
CA GLU A 226 -10.78 16.23 -16.47
C GLU A 226 -11.08 17.24 -15.36
N ASN A 227 -11.51 16.75 -14.20
CA ASN A 227 -11.91 17.55 -13.04
C ASN A 227 -10.98 17.28 -11.84
N PRO A 228 -9.72 17.76 -11.87
CA PRO A 228 -8.73 17.47 -10.83
C PRO A 228 -9.07 18.10 -9.47
N ASP A 229 -10.03 19.02 -9.43
CA ASP A 229 -10.46 19.72 -8.24
C ASP A 229 -11.61 19.05 -7.47
N ASN A 230 -12.03 17.85 -7.89
CA ASN A 230 -13.13 17.14 -7.23
C ASN A 230 -12.81 16.80 -5.77
N GLU A 231 -13.85 16.82 -4.93
CA GLU A 231 -13.69 16.69 -3.48
C GLU A 231 -13.16 15.30 -3.08
N PHE A 232 -13.58 14.24 -3.77
CA PHE A 232 -13.17 12.87 -3.50
C PHE A 232 -11.65 12.70 -3.64
N TYR A 233 -11.07 13.17 -4.76
CA TYR A 233 -9.64 13.17 -5.00
C TYR A 233 -8.86 14.01 -3.98
N LYS A 234 -9.36 15.21 -3.63
CA LYS A 234 -8.77 16.08 -2.61
C LYS A 234 -8.71 15.41 -1.23
N MET A 235 -9.81 14.78 -0.81
CA MET A 235 -9.86 14.05 0.46
C MET A 235 -8.93 12.84 0.44
N GLY A 236 -8.81 12.17 -0.71
CA GLY A 236 -7.90 11.06 -0.89
C GLY A 236 -6.42 11.43 -0.82
N LYS A 237 -6.03 12.53 -1.47
CA LYS A 237 -4.68 13.10 -1.36
C LYS A 237 -4.36 13.52 0.07
N GLU A 238 -5.29 14.18 0.75
CA GLU A 238 -5.09 14.58 2.15
C GLU A 238 -4.94 13.36 3.06
N PHE A 239 -5.71 12.29 2.85
CA PHE A 239 -5.56 11.05 3.63
C PHE A 239 -4.16 10.45 3.50
N ASN A 240 -3.63 10.33 2.27
CA ASN A 240 -2.32 9.71 2.01
C ASN A 240 -1.13 10.66 2.22
N ASN A 241 -1.36 11.94 2.55
CA ASN A 241 -0.29 12.90 2.77
C ASN A 241 0.53 12.59 4.03
N ILE A 242 1.86 12.43 3.87
CA ILE A 242 2.80 12.20 4.98
C ILE A 242 3.43 13.53 5.40
N SER A 243 2.69 14.31 6.20
CA SER A 243 3.19 15.57 6.74
C SER A 243 4.12 15.36 7.94
N LEU A 244 5.04 16.31 8.16
CA LEU A 244 5.94 16.28 9.33
C LEU A 244 5.17 16.24 10.65
N LEU A 245 4.02 16.93 10.73
CA LEU A 245 3.16 16.92 11.90
C LEU A 245 2.61 15.51 12.20
N ARG A 246 2.15 14.77 11.19
CA ARG A 246 1.67 13.39 11.37
C ARG A 246 2.79 12.45 11.81
N ILE A 247 3.99 12.62 11.27
CA ILE A 247 5.18 11.87 11.74
C ILE A 247 5.43 12.17 13.22
N ILE A 248 5.40 13.44 13.64
CA ILE A 248 5.60 13.83 15.04
C ILE A 248 4.51 13.23 15.94
N ILE A 249 3.24 13.26 15.52
CA ILE A 249 2.13 12.65 16.27
C ILE A 249 2.36 11.13 16.42
N PHE A 250 2.73 10.44 15.34
CA PHE A 250 3.02 9.01 15.36
C PHE A 250 4.19 8.65 16.30
N ILE A 251 5.28 9.42 16.24
CA ILE A 251 6.43 9.28 17.15
C ILE A 251 5.97 9.52 18.59
N ALA A 252 5.23 10.59 18.86
CA ALA A 252 4.77 10.91 20.21
C ALA A 252 3.86 9.82 20.79
N TYR A 253 3.00 9.18 19.97
CA TYR A 253 2.23 8.01 20.39
C TYR A 253 3.11 6.81 20.77
N SER A 254 4.34 6.72 20.24
CA SER A 254 5.30 5.66 20.59
C SER A 254 5.91 5.84 21.99
N TYR A 255 6.00 7.08 22.51
CA TYR A 255 6.55 7.37 23.84
C TYR A 255 5.48 7.64 24.91
N ILE A 256 4.45 8.41 24.57
CA ILE A 256 3.46 8.94 25.53
C ILE A 256 2.02 8.77 25.03
N PRO A 257 1.58 7.52 24.72
CA PRO A 257 0.28 7.28 24.09
C PRO A 257 -0.92 7.79 24.91
N LYS A 258 -0.84 7.72 26.25
CA LYS A 258 -1.90 8.20 27.16
C LYS A 258 -2.07 9.73 27.08
N VAL A 259 -0.96 10.47 26.99
CA VAL A 259 -0.97 11.94 26.88
C VAL A 259 -1.49 12.36 25.51
N MET A 260 -1.01 11.73 24.44
CA MET A 260 -1.47 12.04 23.08
C MET A 260 -2.97 11.79 22.90
N LYS A 261 -3.47 10.71 23.50
CA LYS A 261 -4.91 10.42 23.57
C LYS A 261 -5.68 11.51 24.33
N MET A 262 -5.17 11.96 25.49
CA MET A 262 -5.80 13.03 26.28
C MET A 262 -5.85 14.37 25.52
N LEU A 263 -4.82 14.67 24.73
CA LEU A 263 -4.77 15.85 23.87
C LEU A 263 -5.67 15.74 22.62
N GLY A 264 -6.31 14.59 22.39
CA GLY A 264 -7.17 14.36 21.24
C GLY A 264 -6.41 14.39 19.90
N ALA A 265 -5.11 14.10 19.91
CA ALA A 265 -4.30 14.06 18.69
C ALA A 265 -4.81 12.97 17.73
N ARG A 266 -4.80 13.23 16.43
CA ARG A 266 -5.23 12.28 15.39
C ARG A 266 -4.29 12.36 14.20
N LEU A 267 -3.99 11.22 13.59
CA LEU A 267 -3.29 11.12 12.32
C LEU A 267 -4.23 11.45 11.16
N VAL A 268 -5.46 10.95 11.19
CA VAL A 268 -6.48 11.28 10.19
C VAL A 268 -7.16 12.60 10.54
N PRO A 269 -7.13 13.61 9.66
CA PRO A 269 -7.86 14.85 9.87
C PRO A 269 -9.36 14.57 10.04
N LYS A 270 -9.99 15.25 11.01
CA LYS A 270 -11.42 15.10 11.28
C LYS A 270 -12.28 15.34 10.02
N LYS A 271 -11.94 16.37 9.24
CA LYS A 271 -12.63 16.68 7.97
C LYS A 271 -12.65 15.50 7.01
N THR A 272 -11.51 14.84 6.80
CA THR A 272 -11.38 13.67 5.93
C THR A 272 -12.19 12.50 6.46
N ALA A 273 -12.09 12.20 7.76
CA ALA A 273 -12.87 11.12 8.37
C ALA A 273 -14.38 11.35 8.27
N ASP A 274 -14.84 12.58 8.52
CA ASP A 274 -16.25 12.94 8.48
C ASP A 274 -16.80 12.94 7.04
N PHE A 275 -15.98 13.30 6.04
CA PHE A 275 -16.32 13.17 4.62
C PHE A 275 -16.64 11.71 4.25
N PHE A 276 -15.72 10.77 4.50
CA PHE A 276 -15.93 9.37 4.14
C PHE A 276 -17.08 8.72 4.93
N ARG A 277 -17.26 9.07 6.21
CA ARG A 277 -18.44 8.65 6.98
C ARG A 277 -19.73 9.12 6.35
N THR A 278 -19.77 10.38 5.93
CA THR A 278 -20.96 10.99 5.33
C THR A 278 -21.27 10.37 3.99
N LEU A 279 -20.24 10.23 3.14
CA LEU A 279 -20.36 9.59 1.84
C LEU A 279 -20.94 8.19 1.94
N VAL A 280 -20.40 7.35 2.83
CA VAL A 280 -20.85 5.98 3.02
C VAL A 280 -22.28 5.94 3.58
N ARG A 281 -22.58 6.76 4.59
CA ARG A 281 -23.91 6.84 5.18
C ARG A 281 -24.98 7.25 4.15
N GLU A 282 -24.69 8.26 3.36
CA GLU A 282 -25.60 8.76 2.32
C GLU A 282 -25.76 7.75 1.18
N THR A 283 -24.66 7.10 0.76
CA THR A 283 -24.70 6.05 -0.27
C THR A 283 -25.55 4.87 0.16
N ILE A 284 -25.38 4.39 1.39
CA ILE A 284 -26.19 3.30 1.95
C ILE A 284 -27.67 3.70 1.98
N LYS A 285 -27.97 4.88 2.54
CA LYS A 285 -29.35 5.38 2.65
C LYS A 285 -30.03 5.48 1.29
N PHE A 286 -29.34 6.06 0.31
CA PHE A 286 -29.85 6.20 -1.06
C PHE A 286 -30.14 4.85 -1.70
N ARG A 287 -29.21 3.88 -1.58
CA ARG A 287 -29.40 2.54 -2.16
C ARG A 287 -30.54 1.76 -1.53
N GLU A 288 -30.73 1.89 -0.21
CA GLU A 288 -31.84 1.27 0.51
C GLU A 288 -33.20 1.87 0.09
N GLN A 289 -33.25 3.18 -0.13
CA GLN A 289 -34.46 3.88 -0.56
C GLN A 289 -34.85 3.52 -2.01
N GLU A 290 -33.88 3.46 -2.91
CA GLU A 290 -34.11 3.23 -4.34
C GLU A 290 -34.03 1.75 -4.77
N GLY A 291 -33.71 0.84 -3.85
CA GLY A 291 -33.58 -0.60 -4.14
C GLY A 291 -32.40 -0.93 -5.09
N ILE A 292 -31.32 -0.15 -5.04
CA ILE A 292 -30.19 -0.28 -5.96
C ILE A 292 -29.25 -1.41 -5.53
N ILE A 293 -29.13 -2.42 -6.40
CA ILE A 293 -28.16 -3.51 -6.26
C ILE A 293 -26.98 -3.24 -7.19
N ARG A 294 -25.83 -2.91 -6.60
CA ARG A 294 -24.56 -2.76 -7.32
C ARG A 294 -23.56 -3.76 -6.74
N PRO A 295 -22.93 -4.64 -7.54
CA PRO A 295 -22.04 -5.69 -7.03
C PRO A 295 -20.66 -5.14 -6.60
N ASP A 296 -20.64 -4.11 -5.76
CA ASP A 296 -19.44 -3.48 -5.19
C ASP A 296 -19.27 -3.81 -3.70
N MET A 297 -18.20 -3.30 -3.11
CA MET A 297 -17.85 -3.54 -1.71
C MET A 297 -18.89 -2.99 -0.72
N ILE A 298 -19.47 -1.81 -1.00
CA ILE A 298 -20.50 -1.23 -0.12
C ILE A 298 -21.69 -2.18 -0.07
N HIS A 299 -22.11 -2.74 -1.20
CA HIS A 299 -23.24 -3.66 -1.23
C HIS A 299 -22.95 -4.97 -0.49
N LEU A 300 -21.74 -5.53 -0.59
CA LEU A 300 -21.36 -6.72 0.19
C LEU A 300 -21.43 -6.44 1.71
N LEU A 301 -20.98 -5.26 2.14
CA LEU A 301 -21.06 -4.86 3.55
C LEU A 301 -22.51 -4.57 3.99
N MET A 302 -23.36 -4.06 3.09
CA MET A 302 -24.79 -3.89 3.33
C MET A 302 -25.51 -5.24 3.50
N GLN A 303 -25.21 -6.24 2.66
CA GLN A 303 -25.80 -7.58 2.77
C GLN A 303 -25.48 -8.21 4.13
N VAL A 304 -24.20 -8.19 4.55
CA VAL A 304 -23.83 -8.69 5.88
C VAL A 304 -24.54 -7.91 6.99
N ARG A 305 -24.67 -6.60 6.87
CA ARG A 305 -25.43 -5.81 7.85
C ARG A 305 -26.92 -6.23 7.90
N GLN A 306 -27.52 -6.51 6.74
CA GLN A 306 -28.93 -6.89 6.62
C GLN A 306 -29.19 -8.30 7.15
N ASP A 307 -28.37 -9.28 6.81
CA ASP A 307 -28.52 -10.66 7.32
C ASP A 307 -28.49 -10.71 8.86
N ASN A 308 -27.74 -9.82 9.51
CA ASN A 308 -27.73 -9.68 10.97
C ASN A 308 -28.98 -8.99 11.55
N LEU A 309 -29.71 -8.20 10.77
CA LEU A 309 -30.91 -7.47 11.23
C LEU A 309 -32.19 -8.30 11.12
N TRP A 310 -32.24 -9.29 10.22
CA TRP A 310 -33.46 -10.03 9.89
C TRP A 310 -33.65 -11.32 10.72
N GLU A 311 -32.62 -11.77 11.46
CA GLU A 311 -32.74 -12.90 12.39
C GLU A 311 -33.15 -12.51 13.83
N ASP A 312 -33.14 -11.22 14.19
CA ASP A 312 -33.55 -10.73 15.53
C ASP A 312 -35.06 -10.45 15.63
N GLY A 313 -35.85 -10.72 14.59
CA GLY A 313 -37.30 -10.56 14.63
C GLY A 313 -38.02 -11.19 13.44
N SER A 314 -38.77 -12.26 13.70
CA SER A 314 -39.73 -12.95 12.82
C SER A 314 -39.18 -13.60 11.55
N SER A 315 -39.16 -14.93 11.57
CA SER A 315 -39.26 -15.78 10.39
C SER A 315 -40.46 -15.38 9.53
N SER A 316 -40.20 -14.91 8.31
CA SER A 316 -41.16 -14.99 7.22
C SER A 316 -40.42 -15.29 5.93
N ASP A 317 -40.73 -16.45 5.38
CA ASP A 317 -40.22 -17.00 4.13
C ASP A 317 -40.24 -15.98 2.98
N VAL A 318 -39.07 -15.71 2.41
CA VAL A 318 -38.98 -15.26 1.01
C VAL A 318 -38.01 -16.20 0.31
N ASN A 319 -38.57 -17.22 -0.33
CA ASN A 319 -37.89 -18.09 -1.28
C ASN A 319 -37.34 -17.24 -2.44
N LEU A 320 -36.01 -17.12 -2.52
CA LEU A 320 -35.32 -16.83 -3.77
C LEU A 320 -34.55 -18.10 -4.15
N GLU A 321 -35.14 -18.84 -5.09
CA GLU A 321 -34.61 -20.06 -5.67
C GLU A 321 -33.21 -19.80 -6.26
N SER A 322 -32.18 -20.30 -5.57
CA SER A 322 -30.84 -20.47 -6.12
C SER A 322 -30.68 -21.92 -6.55
N GLN A 323 -30.95 -22.20 -7.82
CA GLN A 323 -30.62 -23.49 -8.39
C GLN A 323 -29.09 -23.63 -8.57
N ASN A 324 -28.58 -24.69 -7.98
CA ASN A 324 -27.42 -25.47 -8.40
C ASN A 324 -26.07 -24.75 -8.47
N THR A 325 -25.45 -24.59 -7.30
CA THR A 325 -24.04 -24.98 -7.14
C THR A 325 -23.83 -25.40 -5.69
N SER A 326 -23.20 -26.55 -5.49
CA SER A 326 -22.87 -27.14 -4.20
C SER A 326 -22.02 -26.18 -3.33
N THR A 327 -22.70 -25.35 -2.54
CA THR A 327 -22.12 -24.39 -1.57
C THR A 327 -22.58 -24.73 -0.14
N GLN A 328 -22.58 -26.02 0.23
CA GLN A 328 -22.91 -26.42 1.60
C GLN A 328 -21.83 -26.09 2.64
N ASP A 329 -20.67 -25.55 2.25
CA ASP A 329 -19.58 -25.17 3.18
C ASP A 329 -19.37 -23.66 3.35
N ILE A 330 -20.20 -22.79 2.75
CA ILE A 330 -20.02 -21.31 2.84
C ILE A 330 -20.99 -20.65 3.85
N THR A 331 -22.00 -21.35 4.34
CA THR A 331 -23.06 -20.81 5.22
C THR A 331 -22.75 -20.86 6.72
N ARG A 332 -21.53 -20.50 7.12
CA ARG A 332 -21.20 -20.14 8.51
C ARG A 332 -20.24 -18.95 8.57
N SER A 333 -20.58 -17.87 7.89
CA SER A 333 -20.01 -16.55 8.16
C SER A 333 -20.49 -16.09 9.55
N THR A 334 -19.60 -16.14 10.54
CA THR A 334 -19.86 -15.76 11.94
C THR A 334 -20.38 -14.32 12.05
N LYS A 335 -21.41 -14.11 12.88
CA LYS A 335 -22.11 -12.85 13.17
C LYS A 335 -21.15 -11.67 13.44
N ILE A 336 -20.99 -10.75 12.49
CA ILE A 336 -20.40 -9.43 12.73
C ILE A 336 -21.51 -8.38 12.67
N SER A 337 -21.86 -7.77 13.81
CA SER A 337 -22.67 -6.54 13.78
C SER A 337 -21.80 -5.40 13.24
N LEU A 338 -22.11 -4.92 12.03
CA LEU A 338 -21.40 -3.81 11.38
C LEU A 338 -22.15 -2.50 11.60
N ASP A 339 -21.50 -1.53 12.25
CA ASP A 339 -21.99 -0.16 12.28
C ASP A 339 -21.52 0.64 11.05
N THR A 340 -22.08 1.83 10.86
CA THR A 340 -21.71 2.71 9.74
C THR A 340 -20.23 3.10 9.78
N ASP A 341 -19.62 3.16 10.96
CA ASP A 341 -18.19 3.46 11.14
C ASP A 341 -17.31 2.28 10.70
N ASP A 342 -17.77 1.04 10.88
CA ASP A 342 -17.08 -0.17 10.38
C ASP A 342 -17.07 -0.19 8.85
N ILE A 343 -18.20 0.12 8.21
CA ILE A 343 -18.31 0.21 6.75
C ILE A 343 -17.46 1.38 6.23
N ALA A 344 -17.53 2.55 6.86
CA ALA A 344 -16.72 3.71 6.50
C ALA A 344 -15.22 3.45 6.65
N ALA A 345 -14.81 2.73 7.69
CA ALA A 345 -13.43 2.32 7.89
C ALA A 345 -12.95 1.39 6.77
N GLN A 346 -13.76 0.40 6.34
CA GLN A 346 -13.40 -0.44 5.20
C GLN A 346 -13.29 0.40 3.93
N ALA A 347 -14.31 1.21 3.63
CA ALA A 347 -14.33 2.08 2.47
C ALA A 347 -13.06 2.92 2.35
N LEU A 348 -12.66 3.57 3.46
CA LEU A 348 -11.44 4.36 3.52
C LEU A 348 -10.15 3.54 3.30
N VAL A 349 -10.06 2.35 3.89
CA VAL A 349 -8.89 1.48 3.72
C VAL A 349 -8.74 1.01 2.28
N PHE A 350 -9.82 0.56 1.63
CA PHE A 350 -9.77 0.15 0.23
C PHE A 350 -9.48 1.32 -0.70
N PHE A 351 -10.08 2.49 -0.44
CA PHE A 351 -9.74 3.71 -1.15
C PHE A 351 -8.23 4.00 -1.05
N SER A 352 -7.68 4.10 0.15
CA SER A 352 -6.27 4.46 0.34
C SER A 352 -5.32 3.43 -0.26
N ALA A 353 -5.57 2.14 -0.02
CA ALA A 353 -4.71 1.07 -0.52
C ALA A 353 -4.76 0.96 -2.05
N GLY A 354 -5.94 1.09 -2.67
CA GLY A 354 -6.10 1.06 -4.13
C GLY A 354 -5.56 2.32 -4.82
N PHE A 355 -5.68 3.47 -4.18
CA PHE A 355 -5.24 4.75 -4.73
C PHE A 355 -3.71 4.87 -4.83
N GLU A 356 -3.00 4.74 -3.70
CA GLU A 356 -1.59 5.12 -3.63
C GLU A 356 -0.65 4.00 -4.11
N ALA A 357 -0.94 2.74 -3.76
CA ALA A 357 -0.06 1.60 -4.07
C ALA A 357 -0.06 1.28 -5.57
N VAL A 358 -1.23 1.27 -6.22
CA VAL A 358 -1.35 1.03 -7.66
C VAL A 358 -0.72 2.17 -8.45
N ALA A 359 -0.94 3.43 -8.03
CA ALA A 359 -0.31 4.57 -8.69
C ALA A 359 1.22 4.48 -8.61
N THR A 360 1.79 4.06 -7.47
CA THR A 360 3.24 3.83 -7.33
C THR A 360 3.72 2.72 -8.26
N LEU A 361 3.02 1.58 -8.32
CA LEU A 361 3.38 0.47 -9.21
C LEU A 361 3.34 0.91 -10.68
N LEU A 362 2.28 1.61 -11.11
CA LEU A 362 2.17 2.17 -12.45
C LEU A 362 3.29 3.15 -12.76
N SER A 363 3.61 4.07 -11.83
CA SER A 363 4.67 5.05 -12.02
C SER A 363 6.03 4.38 -12.20
N PHE A 364 6.41 3.41 -11.35
CA PHE A 364 7.68 2.71 -11.50
C PHE A 364 7.70 1.82 -12.75
N SER A 365 6.62 1.08 -13.04
CA SER A 365 6.56 0.21 -14.23
C SER A 365 6.72 1.03 -15.51
N THR A 366 6.00 2.14 -15.62
CA THR A 366 6.06 3.05 -16.78
C THR A 366 7.45 3.66 -16.93
N LEU A 367 8.05 4.11 -15.81
CA LEU A 367 9.39 4.69 -15.82
C LEU A 367 10.47 3.66 -16.18
N LEU A 368 10.38 2.43 -15.67
CA LEU A 368 11.30 1.34 -16.00
C LEU A 368 11.19 0.98 -17.49
N LEU A 369 9.97 0.89 -18.04
CA LEU A 369 9.78 0.69 -19.48
C LEU A 369 10.36 1.83 -20.32
N ALA A 370 10.25 3.08 -19.84
CA ALA A 370 10.85 4.23 -20.52
C ALA A 370 12.39 4.18 -20.50
N VAL A 371 12.99 3.64 -19.43
CA VAL A 371 14.45 3.47 -19.30
C VAL A 371 14.95 2.27 -20.12
N HIS A 372 14.18 1.18 -20.18
CA HIS A 372 14.54 -0.09 -20.83
C HIS A 372 13.73 -0.29 -22.13
N GLN A 373 14.18 0.37 -23.20
CA GLN A 373 13.47 0.38 -24.50
C GLN A 373 13.38 -1.00 -25.15
N ASP A 374 14.38 -1.86 -24.97
CA ASP A 374 14.39 -3.25 -25.40
C ASP A 374 13.24 -4.05 -24.78
N ILE A 375 13.09 -3.96 -23.45
CA ILE A 375 11.99 -4.59 -22.71
C ILE A 375 10.65 -4.00 -23.13
N GLN A 376 10.58 -2.68 -23.32
CA GLN A 376 9.36 -2.01 -23.77
C GLN A 376 8.93 -2.46 -25.17
N ASN A 377 9.87 -2.60 -26.10
CA ASN A 377 9.59 -3.04 -27.46
C ASN A 377 9.04 -4.47 -27.47
N GLN A 378 9.67 -5.38 -26.73
CA GLN A 378 9.18 -6.75 -26.58
C GLN A 378 7.78 -6.81 -25.97
N ALA A 379 7.53 -6.03 -24.91
CA ALA A 379 6.20 -5.95 -24.30
C ALA A 379 5.15 -5.40 -25.27
N ARG A 380 5.52 -4.38 -26.06
CA ARG A 380 4.64 -3.76 -27.05
C ARG A 380 4.31 -4.72 -28.19
N GLU A 381 5.29 -5.47 -28.69
CA GLU A 381 5.07 -6.49 -29.73
C GLU A 381 4.07 -7.56 -29.26
N GLU A 382 4.20 -8.03 -28.02
CA GLU A 382 3.22 -8.97 -27.44
C GLU A 382 1.83 -8.33 -27.32
N VAL A 383 1.75 -7.09 -26.82
CA VAL A 383 0.49 -6.34 -26.71
C VAL A 383 -0.18 -6.19 -28.07
N ASP A 384 0.54 -5.71 -29.08
CA ASP A 384 0.00 -5.48 -30.41
C ASP A 384 -0.49 -6.79 -31.05
N LYS A 385 0.29 -7.87 -30.91
CA LYS A 385 -0.10 -9.21 -31.38
C LYS A 385 -1.38 -9.70 -30.71
N VAL A 386 -1.45 -9.65 -29.38
CA VAL A 386 -2.63 -10.12 -28.64
C VAL A 386 -3.86 -9.28 -28.95
N LEU A 387 -3.73 -7.96 -29.05
CA LEU A 387 -4.85 -7.11 -29.43
C LEU A 387 -5.34 -7.41 -30.85
N ALA A 388 -4.44 -7.67 -31.81
CA ALA A 388 -4.84 -8.09 -33.16
C ALA A 388 -5.64 -9.41 -33.14
N GLU A 389 -5.23 -10.39 -32.34
CA GLU A 389 -5.96 -11.65 -32.14
C GLU A 389 -7.35 -11.45 -31.51
N HIS A 390 -7.56 -10.35 -30.78
CA HIS A 390 -8.82 -10.00 -30.11
C HIS A 390 -9.57 -8.85 -30.80
N GLY A 391 -9.35 -8.64 -32.11
CA GLY A 391 -10.10 -7.66 -32.90
C GLY A 391 -9.79 -6.19 -32.56
N GLY A 392 -8.58 -5.92 -32.06
CA GLY A 392 -8.12 -4.60 -31.64
C GLY A 392 -8.69 -4.10 -30.31
N GLN A 393 -9.41 -4.95 -29.57
CA GLN A 393 -10.10 -4.57 -28.34
C GLN A 393 -9.32 -5.01 -27.09
N VAL A 394 -9.28 -4.13 -26.08
CA VAL A 394 -8.71 -4.44 -24.76
C VAL A 394 -9.75 -5.21 -23.94
N THR A 395 -9.85 -6.51 -24.17
CA THR A 395 -10.76 -7.40 -23.43
C THR A 395 -10.10 -8.01 -22.19
N TYR A 396 -10.91 -8.56 -21.27
CA TYR A 396 -10.38 -9.21 -20.07
C TYR A 396 -9.47 -10.38 -20.44
N GLU A 397 -9.90 -11.20 -21.40
CA GLU A 397 -9.16 -12.35 -21.91
C GLU A 397 -7.83 -11.93 -22.57
N ALA A 398 -7.84 -10.85 -23.36
CA ALA A 398 -6.63 -10.29 -23.97
C ALA A 398 -5.62 -9.83 -22.91
N VAL A 399 -6.06 -9.06 -21.91
CA VAL A 399 -5.16 -8.59 -20.85
C VAL A 399 -4.58 -9.76 -20.04
N GLN A 400 -5.35 -10.81 -19.80
CA GLN A 400 -4.87 -11.98 -19.06
C GLN A 400 -3.87 -12.86 -19.85
N SER A 401 -3.89 -12.82 -21.18
CA SER A 401 -3.02 -13.65 -22.02
C SER A 401 -1.60 -13.08 -22.17
N ILE A 402 -1.41 -11.77 -22.07
CA ILE A 402 -0.11 -11.08 -22.23
C ILE A 402 0.83 -11.43 -21.06
N LYS A 403 1.78 -12.36 -21.23
CA LYS A 403 2.58 -12.88 -20.11
C LYS A 403 3.79 -12.01 -19.78
N TYR A 404 4.37 -11.34 -20.77
CA TYR A 404 5.56 -10.55 -20.52
C TYR A 404 5.28 -9.33 -19.64
N LEU A 405 4.06 -8.75 -19.71
CA LEU A 405 3.65 -7.74 -18.76
C LEU A 405 3.51 -8.27 -17.32
N ASP A 406 3.11 -9.53 -17.11
CA ASP A 406 3.11 -10.13 -15.75
C ASP A 406 4.54 -10.22 -15.18
N ASN A 407 5.51 -10.54 -16.04
CA ASN A 407 6.92 -10.59 -15.69
C ASN A 407 7.47 -9.20 -15.34
N ILE A 408 7.17 -8.19 -16.15
CA ILE A 408 7.55 -6.79 -15.93
C ILE A 408 6.99 -6.25 -14.61
N LEU A 409 5.70 -6.52 -14.34
CA LEU A 409 5.07 -6.11 -13.09
C LEU A 409 5.69 -6.82 -11.89
N SER A 410 6.02 -8.10 -12.03
CA SER A 410 6.64 -8.87 -10.96
C SER A 410 8.06 -8.39 -10.64
N GLU A 411 8.86 -8.11 -11.66
CA GLU A 411 10.20 -7.55 -11.47
C GLU A 411 10.14 -6.12 -10.94
N THR A 412 9.17 -5.32 -11.37
CA THR A 412 8.94 -3.98 -10.80
C THR A 412 8.61 -4.07 -9.32
N LEU A 413 7.73 -4.99 -8.92
CA LEU A 413 7.38 -5.23 -7.51
C LEU A 413 8.52 -5.82 -6.69
N ARG A 414 9.47 -6.54 -7.31
CA ARG A 414 10.68 -7.01 -6.64
C ARG A 414 11.60 -5.84 -6.29
N ILE A 415 11.81 -4.91 -7.24
CA ILE A 415 12.74 -3.79 -7.07
C ILE A 415 12.11 -2.67 -6.23
N TYR A 416 10.84 -2.32 -6.51
CA TYR A 416 10.13 -1.20 -5.88
C TYR A 416 8.80 -1.64 -5.25
N PRO A 417 8.80 -2.56 -4.26
CA PRO A 417 7.58 -3.00 -3.60
C PRO A 417 6.94 -1.84 -2.81
N PRO A 418 5.68 -1.43 -3.06
CA PRO A 418 5.02 -0.37 -2.30
C PRO A 418 5.02 -0.61 -0.78
N ALA A 419 5.04 -1.89 -0.35
CA ALA A 419 5.24 -2.32 1.03
C ALA A 419 6.59 -3.04 1.18
N PRO A 420 7.69 -2.34 1.54
CA PRO A 420 9.03 -2.93 1.60
C PRO A 420 9.27 -3.86 2.81
N LEU A 421 8.34 -3.89 3.76
CA LEU A 421 8.35 -4.78 4.91
C LEU A 421 6.91 -5.13 5.32
N ILE A 422 6.75 -6.25 6.04
CA ILE A 422 5.51 -6.56 6.78
C ILE A 422 5.83 -6.81 8.25
N SER A 423 4.85 -6.57 9.11
CA SER A 423 4.96 -6.87 10.53
C SER A 423 3.85 -7.78 11.02
N ARG A 424 4.13 -8.54 12.07
CA ARG A 424 3.21 -9.39 12.82
C ARG A 424 3.40 -9.15 14.31
N LYS A 425 2.36 -9.37 15.08
CA LYS A 425 2.39 -9.33 16.54
C LYS A 425 2.21 -10.76 17.06
N CYS A 426 3.14 -11.19 17.90
CA CYS A 426 3.05 -12.45 18.62
C CYS A 426 1.91 -12.36 19.65
N VAL A 427 0.79 -13.05 19.44
CA VAL A 427 -0.38 -13.02 20.35
C VAL A 427 -0.32 -14.12 21.41
N LYS A 428 0.55 -15.12 21.21
CA LYS A 428 0.81 -16.26 22.09
C LYS A 428 2.30 -16.56 22.03
N GLU A 429 2.94 -16.90 23.16
CA GLU A 429 4.37 -17.26 23.17
C GLU A 429 4.67 -18.30 22.08
N TYR A 430 5.77 -18.10 21.36
CA TYR A 430 6.13 -18.93 20.21
C TYR A 430 7.58 -19.43 20.33
N GLN A 431 7.76 -20.76 20.36
CA GLN A 431 9.07 -21.39 20.30
C GLN A 431 9.57 -21.39 18.85
N VAL A 432 10.71 -20.75 18.59
CA VAL A 432 11.31 -20.75 17.25
C VAL A 432 11.79 -22.16 16.91
N PRO A 433 11.32 -22.78 15.81
CA PRO A 433 11.72 -24.13 15.44
C PRO A 433 13.24 -24.26 15.28
N GLY A 434 13.83 -25.28 15.91
CA GLY A 434 15.28 -25.54 15.85
C GLY A 434 16.14 -24.54 16.63
N SER A 435 15.56 -23.78 17.57
CA SER A 435 16.26 -22.84 18.44
C SER A 435 15.66 -22.88 19.86
N ASP A 436 16.44 -22.50 20.87
CA ASP A 436 15.94 -22.27 22.24
C ASP A 436 15.22 -20.92 22.39
N LEU A 437 15.24 -20.07 21.35
CA LEU A 437 14.60 -18.76 21.38
C LEU A 437 13.07 -18.86 21.44
N LYS A 438 12.49 -18.14 22.41
CA LYS A 438 11.06 -17.92 22.54
C LYS A 438 10.71 -16.47 22.20
N ILE A 439 9.79 -16.29 21.25
CA ILE A 439 9.18 -14.99 20.95
C ILE A 439 8.02 -14.80 21.93
N GLU A 440 8.19 -13.85 22.85
CA GLU A 440 7.22 -13.57 23.89
C GLU A 440 5.92 -13.01 23.32
N LYS A 441 4.81 -13.24 24.03
CA LYS A 441 3.55 -12.57 23.76
C LYS A 441 3.76 -11.05 23.73
N ASP A 442 3.04 -10.40 22.85
CA ASP A 442 3.07 -8.97 22.53
C ASP A 442 4.34 -8.47 21.80
N SER A 443 5.30 -9.35 21.52
CA SER A 443 6.47 -9.01 20.69
C SER A 443 6.08 -8.70 19.25
N SER A 444 6.78 -7.73 18.65
CA SER A 444 6.69 -7.44 17.22
C SER A 444 7.67 -8.32 16.45
N VAL A 445 7.25 -8.77 15.28
CA VAL A 445 8.06 -9.49 14.30
C VAL A 445 7.97 -8.77 12.97
N MET A 446 9.10 -8.42 12.38
CA MET A 446 9.22 -7.76 11.08
C MET A 446 9.89 -8.71 10.07
N VAL A 447 9.32 -8.76 8.87
CA VAL A 447 9.90 -9.45 7.71
C VAL A 447 10.35 -8.39 6.70
N PRO A 448 11.65 -8.28 6.42
CA PRO A 448 12.22 -7.28 5.50
C PRO A 448 12.08 -7.74 4.04
N ILE A 449 10.89 -7.55 3.46
CA ILE A 449 10.55 -7.98 2.10
C ILE A 449 11.59 -7.49 1.08
N VAL A 450 11.86 -6.18 1.03
CA VAL A 450 12.81 -5.63 0.05
C VAL A 450 14.25 -6.10 0.31
N GLY A 451 14.60 -6.42 1.57
CA GLY A 451 15.89 -7.02 1.90
C GLY A 451 16.06 -8.40 1.27
N LEU A 452 15.01 -9.25 1.33
CA LEU A 452 14.98 -10.54 0.65
C LEU A 452 15.00 -10.38 -0.88
N HIS A 453 14.30 -9.37 -1.41
CA HIS A 453 14.24 -9.09 -2.85
C HIS A 453 15.57 -8.63 -3.43
N TYR A 454 16.41 -8.00 -2.60
CA TYR A 454 17.75 -7.54 -2.95
C TYR A 454 18.88 -8.49 -2.53
N ASP A 455 18.56 -9.64 -1.94
CA ASP A 455 19.58 -10.62 -1.56
C ASP A 455 20.05 -11.39 -2.80
N SER A 456 21.35 -11.27 -3.11
CA SER A 456 21.98 -11.96 -4.24
C SER A 456 21.95 -13.49 -4.14
N ASN A 457 21.75 -14.06 -2.94
CA ASN A 457 21.57 -15.50 -2.77
C ASN A 457 20.23 -15.99 -3.33
N TYR A 458 19.22 -15.10 -3.39
CA TYR A 458 17.89 -15.43 -3.92
C TYR A 458 17.65 -14.83 -5.32
N PHE A 459 18.23 -13.65 -5.59
CA PHE A 459 18.10 -12.94 -6.87
C PHE A 459 19.48 -12.49 -7.37
N PRO A 460 20.15 -13.27 -8.24
CA PRO A 460 21.47 -12.91 -8.78
C PRO A 460 21.43 -11.57 -9.52
N ASN A 461 22.37 -10.66 -9.29
CA ASN A 461 22.34 -9.26 -9.78
C ASN A 461 21.02 -8.53 -9.42
N PRO A 462 20.73 -8.37 -8.11
CA PRO A 462 19.43 -7.93 -7.64
C PRO A 462 19.05 -6.50 -8.03
N GLU A 463 20.01 -5.65 -8.40
CA GLU A 463 19.72 -4.28 -8.83
C GLU A 463 19.33 -4.17 -10.31
N THR A 464 19.59 -5.22 -11.10
CA THR A 464 19.26 -5.23 -12.53
C THR A 464 17.78 -5.54 -12.74
N PHE A 465 17.08 -4.67 -13.46
CA PHE A 465 15.72 -4.90 -13.92
C PHE A 465 15.71 -5.98 -15.02
N ASN A 466 15.31 -7.20 -14.64
CA ASN A 466 15.24 -8.34 -15.54
C ASN A 466 13.89 -9.08 -15.39
N PRO A 467 12.90 -8.79 -16.26
CA PRO A 467 11.62 -9.49 -16.27
C PRO A 467 11.74 -11.01 -16.45
N ASP A 468 12.76 -11.50 -17.14
CA ASP A 468 12.88 -12.94 -17.45
C ASP A 468 13.05 -13.80 -16.20
N ARG A 469 13.38 -13.23 -15.04
CA ARG A 469 13.36 -13.95 -13.75
C ARG A 469 12.01 -14.60 -13.46
N PHE A 470 10.93 -13.95 -13.90
CA PHE A 470 9.55 -14.36 -13.67
C PHE A 470 8.93 -15.10 -14.85
N SER A 471 9.71 -15.39 -15.90
CA SER A 471 9.24 -16.21 -17.02
C SER A 471 8.82 -17.61 -16.55
N GLU A 472 8.00 -18.31 -17.34
CA GLU A 472 7.62 -19.69 -17.05
C GLU A 472 8.84 -20.60 -16.86
N ASP A 473 9.89 -20.37 -17.65
CA ASP A 473 11.14 -21.12 -17.61
C ASP A 473 11.98 -20.83 -16.37
N ASN A 474 11.89 -19.65 -15.75
CA ASN A 474 12.76 -19.27 -14.62
C ASN A 474 12.03 -19.18 -13.28
N LYS A 475 10.71 -18.96 -13.25
CA LYS A 475 9.96 -18.71 -12.00
C LYS A 475 10.08 -19.83 -10.98
N HIS A 476 10.35 -21.06 -11.42
CA HIS A 476 10.54 -22.22 -10.56
C HIS A 476 11.86 -22.17 -9.76
N SER A 477 12.83 -21.36 -10.17
CA SER A 477 14.08 -21.15 -9.43
C SER A 477 13.94 -20.14 -8.29
N ILE A 478 12.81 -19.42 -8.21
CA ILE A 478 12.55 -18.48 -7.14
C ILE A 478 12.18 -19.26 -5.88
N GLN A 479 13.06 -19.18 -4.87
CA GLN A 479 12.81 -19.84 -3.60
C GLN A 479 11.51 -19.32 -2.96
N PRO A 480 10.60 -20.20 -2.49
CA PRO A 480 9.41 -19.76 -1.79
C PRO A 480 9.73 -18.86 -0.59
N PHE A 481 8.87 -17.88 -0.31
CA PHE A 481 9.00 -16.92 0.79
C PHE A 481 10.19 -15.94 0.66
N THR A 482 10.83 -15.84 -0.50
CA THR A 482 11.80 -14.77 -0.79
C THR A 482 11.18 -13.68 -1.66
N TYR A 483 10.25 -14.02 -2.57
CA TYR A 483 9.40 -13.06 -3.30
C TYR A 483 7.99 -12.98 -2.69
N MET A 484 7.62 -11.83 -2.13
CA MET A 484 6.36 -11.63 -1.38
C MET A 484 5.88 -10.15 -1.40
N PRO A 485 5.79 -9.47 -2.56
CA PRO A 485 5.40 -8.05 -2.61
C PRO A 485 3.98 -7.78 -2.07
N PHE A 486 3.13 -8.82 -2.02
CA PHE A 486 1.79 -8.76 -1.43
C PHE A 486 1.70 -9.42 -0.04
N GLY A 487 2.85 -9.69 0.60
CA GLY A 487 2.94 -10.52 1.80
C GLY A 487 2.64 -12.00 1.53
N SER A 488 2.49 -12.78 2.60
CA SER A 488 2.20 -14.22 2.54
C SER A 488 1.22 -14.66 3.63
N GLY A 489 0.58 -15.81 3.39
CA GLY A 489 -0.40 -16.45 4.28
C GLY A 489 -1.74 -15.71 4.39
N PRO A 490 -2.55 -15.99 5.43
CA PRO A 490 -3.91 -15.46 5.56
C PRO A 490 -4.01 -13.92 5.56
N ARG A 491 -2.94 -13.22 5.97
CA ARG A 491 -2.81 -11.75 5.97
C ARG A 491 -2.24 -11.18 4.66
N HIS A 492 -2.04 -11.97 3.62
CA HIS A 492 -1.62 -11.47 2.29
C HIS A 492 -2.63 -10.44 1.74
N CYS A 493 -2.21 -9.58 0.82
CA CYS A 493 -3.06 -8.55 0.23
C CYS A 493 -4.35 -9.16 -0.35
N ILE A 494 -5.51 -8.64 0.07
CA ILE A 494 -6.82 -9.12 -0.40
C ILE A 494 -7.08 -8.76 -1.86
N ALA A 495 -6.55 -7.62 -2.30
CA ALA A 495 -6.82 -7.02 -3.60
C ALA A 495 -5.68 -7.23 -4.61
N ASN A 496 -4.79 -8.21 -4.40
CA ASN A 496 -3.62 -8.42 -5.26
C ASN A 496 -4.01 -8.62 -6.74
N ARG A 497 -5.05 -9.41 -7.02
CA ARG A 497 -5.57 -9.66 -8.37
C ARG A 497 -6.12 -8.40 -9.01
N PHE A 498 -6.85 -7.59 -8.24
CA PHE A 498 -7.39 -6.33 -8.71
C PHE A 498 -6.28 -5.34 -9.05
N ALA A 499 -5.31 -5.15 -8.14
CA ALA A 499 -4.18 -4.25 -8.35
C ALA A 499 -3.35 -4.62 -9.59
N LEU A 500 -3.07 -5.91 -9.80
CA LEU A 500 -2.35 -6.39 -10.98
C LEU A 500 -3.17 -6.22 -12.26
N MET A 501 -4.47 -6.55 -12.24
CA MET A 501 -5.37 -6.35 -13.38
C MET A 501 -5.48 -4.87 -13.76
N GLU A 502 -5.67 -3.98 -12.78
CA GLU A 502 -5.74 -2.54 -12.97
C GLU A 502 -4.46 -2.00 -13.62
N THR A 503 -3.32 -2.31 -13.01
CA THR A 503 -2.00 -1.86 -13.50
C THR A 503 -1.75 -2.37 -14.92
N LYS A 504 -1.97 -3.66 -15.15
CA LYS A 504 -1.71 -4.30 -16.44
C LYS A 504 -2.60 -3.73 -17.54
N THR A 505 -3.88 -3.51 -17.25
CA THR A 505 -4.83 -2.93 -18.22
C THR A 505 -4.41 -1.51 -18.62
N ALA A 506 -4.03 -0.67 -17.65
CA ALA A 506 -3.49 0.65 -17.96
C ALA A 506 -2.22 0.60 -18.82
N LEU A 507 -1.28 -0.31 -18.51
CA LEU A 507 -0.08 -0.49 -19.33
C LEU A 507 -0.39 -0.99 -20.76
N VAL A 508 -1.37 -1.88 -20.93
CA VAL A 508 -1.81 -2.33 -22.26
C VAL A 508 -2.35 -1.15 -23.08
N HIS A 509 -3.20 -0.32 -22.48
CA HIS A 509 -3.69 0.91 -23.11
C HIS A 509 -2.56 1.88 -23.46
N LEU A 510 -1.60 2.10 -22.54
CA LEU A 510 -0.47 2.99 -22.78
C LEU A 510 0.44 2.47 -23.90
N LEU A 511 0.83 1.20 -23.88
CA LEU A 511 1.77 0.63 -24.86
C LEU A 511 1.14 0.51 -26.26
N SER A 512 -0.18 0.33 -26.36
CA SER A 512 -0.86 0.30 -27.66
C SER A 512 -0.97 1.68 -28.32
N HIS A 513 -0.93 2.78 -27.53
CA HIS A 513 -1.11 4.15 -28.05
C HIS A 513 0.18 4.99 -28.02
N PHE A 514 1.15 4.66 -27.16
CA PHE A 514 2.32 5.50 -26.91
C PHE A 514 3.63 4.71 -26.88
N GLU A 515 4.70 5.39 -27.29
CA GLU A 515 6.08 5.04 -26.94
C GLU A 515 6.48 5.84 -25.68
N LEU A 516 6.97 5.15 -24.66
CA LEU A 516 7.40 5.75 -23.40
C LEU A 516 8.89 6.08 -23.48
N HIS A 517 9.28 7.29 -23.09
CA HIS A 517 10.67 7.76 -23.17
C HIS A 517 11.11 8.48 -21.89
N THR A 518 12.41 8.42 -21.59
CA THR A 518 13.01 9.34 -20.62
C THR A 518 13.07 10.75 -21.21
N THR A 519 12.90 11.78 -20.38
CA THR A 519 13.06 13.18 -20.79
C THR A 519 14.18 13.86 -20.00
N SER A 520 14.50 15.11 -20.32
CA SER A 520 15.47 15.90 -19.54
C SER A 520 15.06 16.12 -18.08
N LYS A 521 13.78 15.90 -17.75
CA LYS A 521 13.26 15.96 -16.36
C LYS A 521 13.37 14.62 -15.63
N THR A 522 13.56 13.52 -16.35
CA THR A 522 13.70 12.19 -15.76
C THR A 522 15.04 12.10 -15.02
N GLN A 523 14.99 11.90 -13.69
CA GLN A 523 16.22 11.77 -12.90
C GLN A 523 16.79 10.35 -13.00
N LEU A 524 18.01 10.25 -13.50
CA LEU A 524 18.77 9.01 -13.58
C LEU A 524 20.16 9.19 -12.94
N PRO A 525 20.70 8.19 -12.24
CA PRO A 525 20.08 6.89 -11.94
C PRO A 525 18.88 7.03 -10.98
N LEU A 526 17.92 6.10 -11.07
CA LEU A 526 16.77 6.06 -10.17
C LEU A 526 17.25 5.85 -8.73
N ARG A 527 17.04 6.85 -7.88
CA ARG A 527 17.28 6.79 -6.43
C ARG A 527 15.99 7.09 -5.72
N LEU A 528 15.73 6.54 -4.54
CA LEU A 528 14.49 6.80 -3.82
C LEU A 528 14.58 8.05 -2.95
N VAL A 529 13.48 8.81 -2.86
CA VAL A 529 13.36 9.96 -1.97
C VAL A 529 13.54 9.52 -0.51
N LYS A 530 14.25 10.35 0.25
CA LYS A 530 14.49 10.08 1.68
C LYS A 530 13.21 10.21 2.49
N GLY A 531 13.01 9.28 3.43
CA GLY A 531 11.81 9.19 4.27
C GLY A 531 10.92 7.99 3.93
N LEU A 532 9.62 8.12 4.21
CA LEU A 532 8.66 7.00 4.14
C LEU A 532 8.00 6.81 2.76
N LYS A 533 8.13 7.78 1.86
CA LYS A 533 7.46 7.76 0.55
C LYS A 533 8.22 6.84 -0.41
N MET A 534 7.49 5.97 -1.10
CA MET A 534 8.01 5.16 -2.21
C MET A 534 7.94 5.96 -3.51
N ALA A 535 8.98 6.73 -3.80
CA ALA A 535 9.10 7.58 -5.00
C ALA A 535 10.58 7.85 -5.31
N PRO A 536 10.95 8.16 -6.56
CA PRO A 536 12.30 8.55 -6.89
C PRO A 536 12.69 9.91 -6.26
N GLU A 537 14.00 10.19 -6.22
CA GLU A 537 14.55 11.53 -6.12
C GLU A 537 14.21 12.27 -7.43
N GLY A 538 13.65 13.47 -7.31
CA GLY A 538 12.90 14.08 -8.41
C GLY A 538 11.55 13.41 -8.61
N ASP A 539 10.58 14.14 -9.14
CA ASP A 539 9.26 13.56 -9.40
C ASP A 539 9.33 12.54 -10.56
N PHE A 540 8.28 11.74 -10.75
CA PHE A 540 8.27 10.67 -11.75
C PHE A 540 8.06 11.23 -13.16
N TRP A 541 9.00 11.99 -13.70
CA TRP A 541 8.86 12.53 -15.05
C TRP A 541 9.12 11.47 -16.12
N CYS A 542 8.17 11.34 -17.05
CA CYS A 542 8.25 10.45 -18.21
C CYS A 542 7.69 11.15 -19.46
N GLY A 543 8.19 10.75 -20.62
CA GLY A 543 7.77 11.20 -21.93
C GLY A 543 6.83 10.20 -22.58
N PHE A 544 5.80 10.70 -23.27
CA PHE A 544 4.84 9.94 -24.04
C PHE A 544 4.86 10.44 -25.48
N LYS A 545 5.25 9.59 -26.41
CA LYS A 545 5.21 9.88 -27.85
C LYS A 545 4.06 9.12 -28.47
N LEU A 546 3.16 9.82 -29.15
CA LEU A 546 1.97 9.22 -29.75
C LEU A 546 2.37 8.28 -30.90
N ARG A 547 1.85 7.05 -30.88
CA ARG A 547 2.03 6.08 -31.97
C ARG A 547 1.06 6.39 -33.11
N LYS A 548 1.48 6.11 -34.34
CA LYS A 548 0.54 6.03 -35.46
C LYS A 548 -0.34 4.79 -35.27
N PRO A 549 -1.66 4.86 -35.54
CA PRO A 549 -2.50 3.67 -35.51
C PRO A 549 -1.89 2.61 -36.43
N ILE A 550 -1.90 1.34 -36.00
CA ILE A 550 -1.59 0.22 -36.89
C ILE A 550 -2.65 0.26 -37.98
N SER A 551 -2.29 0.76 -39.16
CA SER A 551 -3.15 0.63 -40.33
C SER A 551 -3.42 -0.86 -40.52
N ASN A 552 -4.69 -1.26 -40.45
CA ASN A 552 -5.11 -2.61 -40.80
C ASN A 552 -4.41 -2.99 -42.09
N VAL A 553 -3.43 -3.89 -42.01
CA VAL A 553 -2.87 -4.55 -43.17
C VAL A 553 -4.00 -5.45 -43.66
N THR A 554 -4.90 -4.87 -44.46
CA THR A 554 -5.80 -5.65 -45.30
C THR A 554 -4.90 -6.52 -46.15
N SER A 555 -4.99 -7.82 -45.92
CA SER A 555 -4.49 -8.86 -46.80
C SER A 555 -5.01 -8.62 -48.22
N SER A 556 -4.23 -7.92 -49.03
CA SER A 556 -4.41 -7.83 -50.47
C SER A 556 -3.06 -8.13 -51.12
N GLU A 557 -2.68 -9.40 -51.11
CA GLU A 557 -1.65 -9.94 -52.00
C GLU A 557 -1.79 -11.46 -52.05
N HIS A 558 -2.84 -11.92 -52.74
CA HIS A 558 -2.88 -13.17 -53.48
C HIS A 558 -3.83 -12.96 -54.66
N ASP A 559 -3.29 -12.38 -55.72
CA ASP A 559 -3.69 -12.65 -57.10
C ASP A 559 -2.54 -13.41 -57.79
#